data_AF-A0A445AH28-F1
#
_entry.id   AF-A0A445AH28-F1
#
_cell.length_a   1.000
_cell.length_b   1.000
_cell.length_c   1.000
_cell.angle_alpha   90.00
_cell.angle_beta   90.00
_cell.angle_gamma   90.00
#
_symmetry.space_group_name_H-M   'P 1'
#
loop_
_entity.id
_entity.type
_entity.pdbx_description
1 polymer ?
#
loop_
_entity_poly.entity_id
_entity_poly.type
_entity_poly.pdbx_seq_one_letter_code
_entity_poly.pdbx_strand_id
1 'polypeptide(L)'
;MLILGHIDQRKLIRETYFETYGEDLLKALDKELSNDFERLVLLWTLDPAKRDTFLANEATKRSTSSNQLLMEIACTRSSDQLLFARKAYHARYKKSLEEDVAHHTTGEFRKVLLLVLDHNYEYVVKYCTYINVKRVVLIWIS
;
A
#
# COMPACT_ATOMS: atom_id res chain seq x y z
N MET A 1 13.03 -10.69 -10.87
CA MET A 1 12.08 -11.57 -11.58
C MET A 1 12.32 -13.00 -11.10
N LEU A 2 11.59 -13.48 -10.07
CA LEU A 2 11.43 -14.92 -9.72
C LEU A 2 10.55 -15.24 -8.50
N ILE A 3 9.70 -14.32 -7.99
CA ILE A 3 8.78 -14.64 -6.87
C ILE A 3 7.33 -14.22 -7.19
N LEU A 4 6.87 -14.52 -8.40
CA LEU A 4 5.45 -14.48 -8.78
C LEU A 4 5.26 -15.72 -9.68
N GLY A 5 5.15 -16.93 -9.14
CA GLY A 5 3.92 -17.36 -8.50
C GLY A 5 2.92 -17.86 -9.57
N HIS A 6 3.31 -18.86 -10.35
CA HIS A 6 2.36 -19.63 -11.17
C HIS A 6 1.41 -20.36 -10.20
N ILE A 7 0.10 -20.33 -10.45
CA ILE A 7 -0.91 -20.98 -9.58
C ILE A 7 -0.56 -22.47 -9.34
N ASP A 8 0.05 -23.10 -10.35
CA ASP A 8 0.49 -24.50 -10.30
C ASP A 8 1.64 -24.75 -9.32
N GLN A 9 2.57 -23.80 -9.18
CA GLN A 9 3.66 -23.93 -8.19
C GLN A 9 3.13 -23.92 -6.77
N ARG A 10 2.07 -23.14 -6.51
CA ARG A 10 1.46 -23.06 -5.17
C ARG A 10 0.74 -24.35 -4.80
N LYS A 11 0.12 -25.00 -5.79
CA LYS A 11 -0.52 -26.30 -5.61
C LYS A 11 0.53 -27.38 -5.33
N LEU A 12 1.61 -27.38 -6.11
CA LEU A 12 2.71 -28.30 -5.94
C LEU A 12 3.33 -28.16 -4.53
N ILE A 13 3.66 -26.95 -4.09
CA ILE A 13 4.25 -26.69 -2.76
C ILE A 13 3.34 -27.19 -1.63
N ARG A 14 2.03 -27.01 -1.74
CA ARG A 14 1.07 -27.51 -0.74
C ARG A 14 1.08 -29.04 -0.69
N GLU A 15 1.05 -29.70 -1.84
CA GLU A 15 1.07 -31.17 -1.94
C GLU A 15 2.38 -31.74 -1.39
N THR A 16 3.53 -31.16 -1.77
CA THR A 16 4.84 -31.64 -1.31
C THR A 16 5.03 -31.46 0.19
N TYR A 17 4.51 -30.37 0.76
CA TYR A 17 4.58 -30.12 2.20
C TYR A 17 3.75 -31.14 3.00
N PHE A 18 2.54 -31.44 2.52
CA PHE A 18 1.68 -32.45 3.13
C PHE A 18 2.31 -33.84 3.10
N GLU A 19 2.96 -34.22 1.99
CA GLU A 19 3.67 -35.49 1.87
C GLU A 19 4.91 -35.59 2.78
N THR A 20 5.62 -34.48 2.98
CA THR A 20 6.87 -34.46 3.75
C THR A 20 6.64 -34.41 5.26
N TYR A 21 5.64 -33.63 5.70
CA TYR A 21 5.44 -33.31 7.11
C TYR A 21 4.13 -33.86 7.68
N GLY A 22 3.22 -34.39 6.85
CA GLY A 22 1.94 -34.95 7.27
C GLY A 22 0.95 -33.93 7.85
N GLU A 23 1.25 -32.63 7.77
CA GLU A 23 0.42 -31.54 8.26
C GLU A 23 -0.01 -30.64 7.08
N ASP A 24 -1.23 -30.11 7.16
CA ASP A 24 -1.71 -29.15 6.17
C ASP A 24 -0.92 -27.84 6.29
N LEU A 25 -0.30 -27.43 5.18
CA LEU A 25 0.57 -26.25 5.11
C LEU A 25 -0.13 -24.99 5.63
N LEU A 26 -1.43 -24.81 5.37
CA LEU A 26 -2.14 -23.65 5.88
C LEU A 26 -2.30 -23.71 7.39
N LYS A 27 -2.61 -24.88 7.97
CA LYS A 27 -2.74 -25.06 9.42
C LYS A 27 -1.41 -24.87 10.18
N ALA A 28 -0.30 -25.32 9.59
CA ALA A 28 1.03 -25.09 10.16
C ALA A 28 1.41 -23.59 10.13
N LEU A 29 1.11 -22.90 9.03
CA LEU A 29 1.29 -21.45 8.91
C LEU A 29 0.41 -20.66 9.89
N ASP A 30 -0.84 -21.11 10.10
CA ASP A 30 -1.80 -20.48 11.01
C ASP A 30 -1.35 -20.54 12.48
N LYS A 31 -0.66 -21.62 12.86
CA LYS A 31 -0.07 -21.80 14.21
C LYS A 31 1.16 -20.93 14.45
N GLU A 32 1.92 -20.62 13.40
CA GLU A 32 3.20 -19.89 13.49
C GLU A 32 3.06 -18.36 13.25
N LEU A 33 1.97 -17.88 12.64
CA LEU A 33 1.87 -16.52 12.11
C LEU A 33 0.57 -15.78 12.50
N SER A 34 0.17 -15.81 13.77
CA SER A 34 -1.06 -15.16 14.21
C SER A 34 -0.97 -13.62 14.15
N ASN A 35 -2.01 -12.99 13.59
CA ASN A 35 -2.25 -11.54 13.36
C ASN A 35 -1.66 -10.92 12.09
N ASP A 36 -0.36 -11.03 11.81
CA ASP A 36 0.24 -10.42 10.62
C ASP A 36 -0.05 -11.20 9.32
N PHE A 37 -0.13 -12.53 9.37
CA PHE A 37 -0.52 -13.33 8.20
C PHE A 37 -2.01 -13.18 7.89
N GLU A 38 -2.87 -13.18 8.90
CA GLU A 38 -4.30 -12.89 8.73
C GLU A 38 -4.51 -11.53 8.06
N ARG A 39 -3.77 -10.50 8.51
CA ARG A 39 -3.78 -9.18 7.89
C ARG A 39 -3.27 -9.22 6.45
N LEU A 40 -2.20 -9.95 6.18
CA LEU A 40 -1.66 -10.10 4.83
C LEU A 40 -2.66 -10.80 3.89
N VAL A 41 -3.27 -11.90 4.33
CA VAL A 41 -4.30 -12.65 3.58
C VAL A 41 -5.54 -11.79 3.36
N LEU A 42 -5.98 -11.02 4.36
CA LEU A 42 -7.07 -10.06 4.21
C LEU A 42 -6.71 -8.99 3.17
N LEU A 43 -5.54 -8.38 3.25
CA LEU A 43 -5.09 -7.39 2.27
C LEU A 43 -4.95 -8.00 0.87
N TRP A 44 -4.57 -9.27 0.75
CA TRP A 44 -4.47 -10.00 -0.51
C TRP A 44 -5.83 -10.31 -1.15
N THR A 45 -6.88 -10.48 -0.35
CA THR A 45 -8.24 -10.80 -0.84
C THR A 45 -9.04 -9.54 -1.23
N LEU A 46 -8.64 -8.35 -0.76
CA LEU A 46 -9.32 -7.10 -1.09
C LEU A 46 -9.05 -6.65 -2.53
N ASP A 47 -10.09 -6.10 -3.17
CA ASP A 47 -9.95 -5.35 -4.42
C ASP A 47 -8.89 -4.25 -4.26
N PRO A 48 -8.09 -3.94 -5.30
CA PRO A 48 -6.98 -2.98 -5.20
C PRO A 48 -7.37 -1.63 -4.58
N ALA A 49 -8.49 -1.05 -5.00
CA ALA A 49 -8.98 0.23 -4.45
C ALA A 49 -9.42 0.11 -2.99
N LYS A 50 -10.02 -1.02 -2.58
CA LYS A 50 -10.44 -1.26 -1.18
C LYS A 50 -9.23 -1.50 -0.28
N ARG A 51 -8.22 -2.19 -0.79
CA ARG A 51 -6.93 -2.41 -0.11
C ARG A 51 -6.23 -1.09 0.14
N ASP A 52 -6.08 -0.26 -0.88
CA ASP A 52 -5.44 1.06 -0.75
C ASP A 52 -6.24 1.96 0.19
N THR A 53 -7.57 1.92 0.13
CA THR A 53 -8.46 2.63 1.06
C THR A 53 -8.22 2.20 2.52
N PHE A 54 -8.12 0.90 2.77
CA PHE A 54 -7.89 0.36 4.11
C PHE A 54 -6.51 0.76 4.64
N LEU A 55 -5.47 0.57 3.82
CA LEU A 55 -4.09 0.91 4.17
C LEU A 55 -3.91 2.41 4.42
N ALA A 56 -4.53 3.25 3.59
CA ALA A 56 -4.48 4.70 3.76
C ALA A 56 -5.13 5.15 5.08
N ASN A 57 -6.31 4.61 5.42
CA ASN A 57 -6.98 4.93 6.69
C ASN A 57 -6.21 4.39 7.90
N GLU A 58 -5.56 3.23 7.77
CA GLU A 58 -4.69 2.71 8.82
C GLU A 58 -3.48 3.63 9.02
N ALA A 59 -2.93 4.14 7.92
CA ALA A 59 -1.79 5.03 7.93
C ALA A 59 -2.10 6.43 8.47
N THR A 60 -3.31 6.96 8.26
CA THR A 60 -3.71 8.24 8.87
C THR A 60 -3.87 8.13 10.39
N LYS A 61 -4.23 6.95 10.90
CA LYS A 61 -4.48 6.72 12.34
C LYS A 61 -3.25 6.34 13.15
N ARG A 62 -2.17 5.91 12.50
CA ARG A 62 -0.94 5.43 13.15
C ARG A 62 0.16 6.50 13.06
N SER A 63 1.08 6.50 14.03
CA SER A 63 2.15 7.50 14.17
C SER A 63 3.09 7.57 12.93
N THR A 64 4.03 8.52 12.95
CA THR A 64 4.94 8.98 11.88
C THR A 64 5.58 7.92 10.98
N SER A 65 5.75 6.67 11.41
CA SER A 65 6.21 5.55 10.56
C SER A 65 5.24 5.19 9.44
N SER A 66 3.96 5.55 9.56
CA SER A 66 2.89 5.19 8.61
C SER A 66 2.78 6.16 7.44
N ASN A 67 3.45 7.30 7.53
CA ASN A 67 3.54 8.30 6.46
C ASN A 67 4.20 7.75 5.18
N GLN A 68 5.14 6.80 5.34
CA GLN A 68 5.78 6.13 4.21
C GLN A 68 4.79 5.31 3.39
N LEU A 69 3.80 4.68 4.04
CA LEU A 69 2.77 3.90 3.36
C LEU A 69 1.85 4.81 2.52
N LEU A 70 1.50 5.99 3.03
CA LEU A 70 0.73 6.99 2.26
C LEU A 70 1.52 7.46 1.03
N MET A 71 2.82 7.70 1.18
CA MET A 71 3.69 8.05 0.05
C MET A 71 3.83 6.92 -0.95
N GLU A 72 3.97 5.67 -0.49
CA GLU A 72 4.03 4.50 -1.37
C GLU A 72 2.74 4.37 -2.19
N ILE A 73 1.57 4.49 -1.55
CA ILE A 73 0.28 4.47 -2.27
C ILE A 73 0.21 5.63 -3.27
N ALA A 74 0.61 6.84 -2.86
CA ALA A 74 0.55 8.02 -3.72
C ALA A 74 1.51 7.95 -4.93
N CYS A 75 2.69 7.35 -4.77
CA CYS A 75 3.72 7.30 -5.82
C CYS A 75 3.67 6.04 -6.70
N THR A 76 3.09 4.93 -6.23
CA THR A 76 3.07 3.65 -6.97
C THR A 76 1.81 3.43 -7.78
N ARG A 77 0.74 4.18 -7.51
CA ARG A 77 -0.56 4.02 -8.17
C ARG A 77 -0.69 4.97 -9.35
N SER A 78 -1.40 4.52 -10.39
CA SER A 78 -1.77 5.39 -11.50
C SER A 78 -2.84 6.41 -11.07
N SER A 79 -3.04 7.44 -11.89
CA SER A 79 -4.03 8.49 -11.64
C SER A 79 -5.44 7.95 -11.46
N ASP A 80 -5.82 6.99 -12.30
CA ASP A 80 -7.13 6.34 -12.23
C ASP A 80 -7.25 5.49 -10.96
N GLN A 81 -6.20 4.74 -10.61
CA GLN A 81 -6.19 3.93 -9.39
C GLN A 81 -6.33 4.79 -8.14
N LEU A 82 -5.64 5.93 -8.08
CA LEU A 82 -5.78 6.89 -6.98
C LEU A 82 -7.16 7.54 -6.95
N LEU A 83 -7.72 7.88 -8.10
CA LEU A 83 -9.10 8.38 -8.18
C LEU A 83 -10.10 7.34 -7.64
N PHE A 84 -9.95 6.07 -8.00
CA PHE A 84 -10.81 5.00 -7.47
C PHE A 84 -10.61 4.78 -5.97
N ALA A 85 -9.36 4.81 -5.48
CA ALA A 85 -9.06 4.70 -4.06
C ALA A 85 -9.69 5.86 -3.27
N ARG A 86 -9.60 7.11 -3.75
CA ARG A 86 -10.23 8.27 -3.13
C ARG A 86 -11.75 8.16 -3.07
N LYS A 87 -12.38 7.75 -4.17
CA LYS A 87 -13.84 7.50 -4.22
C LYS A 87 -14.24 6.41 -3.23
N ALA A 88 -13.50 5.31 -3.17
CA ALA A 88 -13.75 4.21 -2.23
C ALA A 88 -13.53 4.65 -0.77
N TYR A 89 -12.53 5.48 -0.50
CA TYR A 89 -12.26 6.09 0.79
C TYR A 89 -13.43 6.94 1.28
N HIS A 90 -13.90 7.86 0.44
CA HIS A 90 -15.03 8.71 0.75
C HIS A 90 -16.31 7.88 0.96
N ALA A 91 -16.55 6.88 0.11
CA ALA A 91 -17.72 6.01 0.25
C ALA A 91 -17.72 5.24 1.59
N ARG A 92 -16.54 4.75 2.01
CA ARG A 92 -16.36 3.89 3.20
C ARG A 92 -16.27 4.69 4.51
N TYR A 93 -15.51 5.78 4.55
CA TYR A 93 -15.19 6.52 5.76
C TYR A 93 -15.92 7.87 5.89
N LYS A 94 -16.70 8.26 4.85
CA LYS A 94 -17.48 9.50 4.82
C LYS A 94 -16.63 10.76 5.02
N LYS A 95 -15.38 10.72 4.56
CA LYS A 95 -14.39 11.81 4.64
C LYS A 95 -13.52 11.79 3.39
N SER A 96 -12.94 12.92 3.01
CA SER A 96 -11.90 12.95 1.97
C SER A 96 -10.60 12.36 2.53
N LEU A 97 -9.87 11.62 1.68
CA LEU A 97 -8.55 11.10 2.04
C LEU A 97 -7.56 12.25 2.25
N GLU A 98 -7.66 13.30 1.43
CA GLU A 98 -6.84 14.50 1.49
C GLU A 98 -7.06 15.26 2.80
N GLU A 99 -8.32 15.44 3.23
CA GLU A 99 -8.64 16.06 4.52
C GLU A 99 -8.05 15.28 5.69
N ASP A 100 -8.18 13.95 5.66
CA ASP A 100 -7.69 13.08 6.72
C ASP A 100 -6.15 13.09 6.77
N VAL A 101 -5.49 13.08 5.61
CA VAL A 101 -4.04 13.25 5.50
C VAL A 101 -3.62 14.64 6.00
N ALA A 102 -4.34 15.70 5.65
CA ALA A 102 -4.01 17.06 6.07
C ALA A 102 -4.09 17.26 7.59
N HIS A 103 -5.01 16.53 8.23
CA HIS A 103 -5.21 16.53 9.68
C HIS A 103 -4.11 15.75 10.42
N HIS A 104 -3.69 14.60 9.88
CA HIS A 104 -2.76 13.69 10.57
C HIS A 104 -1.28 13.87 10.18
N THR A 105 -0.99 14.74 9.20
CA THR A 105 0.38 15.08 8.78
C THR A 105 0.67 16.56 8.96
N THR A 106 1.94 16.92 9.15
CA THR A 106 2.37 18.32 9.36
C THR A 106 3.62 18.65 8.53
N GLY A 107 3.93 19.95 8.41
CA GLY A 107 5.13 20.43 7.72
C GLY A 107 5.15 20.23 6.21
N GLU A 108 6.35 20.20 5.63
CA GLU A 108 6.56 20.06 4.18
C GLU A 108 6.11 18.69 3.65
N PHE A 109 6.19 17.65 4.48
CA PHE A 109 5.75 16.31 4.12
C PHE A 109 4.26 16.26 3.75
N ARG A 110 3.40 16.94 4.54
CA ARG A 110 1.98 17.10 4.22
C ARG A 110 1.77 17.72 2.85
N LYS A 111 2.50 18.79 2.54
CA LYS A 111 2.35 19.53 1.28
C LYS A 111 2.65 18.62 0.10
N VAL A 112 3.77 17.89 0.16
CA VAL A 112 4.16 16.95 -0.90
C VAL A 112 3.14 15.82 -1.03
N LEU A 113 2.69 15.24 0.07
CA LEU A 113 1.76 14.11 0.03
C LEU A 113 0.39 14.51 -0.56
N LEU A 114 -0.15 15.67 -0.16
CA LEU A 114 -1.39 16.19 -0.74
C LEU A 114 -1.26 16.49 -2.23
N LEU A 115 -0.11 17.00 -2.67
CA LEU A 115 0.20 17.26 -4.07
C LEU A 115 0.11 16.00 -4.93
N VAL A 116 0.72 14.91 -4.45
CA VAL A 116 0.78 13.64 -5.17
C VAL A 116 -0.57 12.92 -5.12
N LEU A 117 -1.33 13.04 -4.02
CA LEU A 117 -2.68 12.48 -3.91
C LEU A 117 -3.71 13.18 -4.79
N ASP A 118 -3.62 14.52 -4.91
CA ASP A 118 -4.54 15.31 -5.74
C ASP A 118 -4.31 15.09 -7.24
N HIS A 119 -3.12 14.62 -7.63
CA HIS A 119 -2.75 14.37 -9.03
C HIS A 119 -2.77 15.62 -9.92
N ASN A 120 -2.59 16.79 -9.32
CA ASN A 120 -2.39 18.04 -10.03
C ASN A 120 -0.94 18.12 -10.55
N TYR A 121 -0.69 17.45 -11.68
CA TYR A 121 0.63 17.35 -12.34
C TYR A 121 1.34 18.70 -12.50
N GLU A 122 0.59 19.77 -12.73
CA GLU A 122 1.13 21.12 -12.92
C GLU A 122 1.84 21.65 -11.65
N TYR A 123 1.34 21.28 -10.47
CA TYR A 123 1.96 21.63 -9.19
C TYR A 123 3.07 20.65 -8.77
N VAL A 124 2.92 19.35 -9.06
CA VAL A 124 3.97 18.32 -8.84
C VAL A 124 5.22 18.64 -9.65
N VAL A 125 5.06 19.00 -10.93
CA VAL A 125 6.19 19.38 -11.78
C VAL A 125 6.86 20.66 -11.26
N LYS A 126 6.11 21.70 -10.86
CA LYS A 126 6.67 22.92 -10.26
C LYS A 126 7.47 22.65 -8.98
N TYR A 127 6.96 21.82 -8.08
CA TYR A 127 7.67 21.45 -6.84
C TYR A 127 8.88 20.54 -7.09
N CYS A 128 8.80 19.57 -8.02
CA CYS A 128 9.93 18.73 -8.43
C CYS A 128 10.98 19.47 -9.28
N THR A 129 10.63 20.60 -9.91
CA THR A 129 11.63 21.53 -10.48
C THR A 129 12.29 22.40 -9.40
N TYR A 130 11.59 22.68 -8.29
CA TYR A 130 12.12 23.47 -7.17
C TYR A 130 13.04 22.64 -6.26
N ILE A 131 12.63 21.40 -5.98
CA ILE A 131 13.42 20.41 -5.24
C ILE A 131 13.97 19.48 -6.31
N ASN A 132 15.26 19.54 -6.63
CA ASN A 132 15.86 18.75 -7.69
C ASN A 132 15.82 17.23 -7.35
N VAL A 133 14.68 16.55 -7.57
CA VAL A 133 14.44 15.13 -7.22
C VAL A 133 15.03 14.18 -8.29
N LYS A 134 16.10 14.55 -8.98
CA LYS A 134 16.85 13.60 -9.83
C LYS A 134 17.70 12.61 -9.03
N ARG A 135 17.79 12.72 -7.70
CA ARG A 135 18.67 11.86 -6.88
C ARG A 135 17.96 10.99 -5.84
N VAL A 136 16.72 11.27 -5.46
CA VAL A 136 16.06 10.52 -4.36
C VAL A 136 15.41 9.22 -4.83
N VAL A 137 14.86 9.19 -6.05
CA VAL A 137 14.22 7.98 -6.61
C VAL A 137 15.27 6.91 -7.01
N LEU A 138 16.48 7.31 -7.38
CA LEU A 138 17.56 6.39 -7.76
C LEU A 138 18.23 5.69 -6.56
N ILE A 139 18.09 6.22 -5.34
CA ILE A 139 18.72 5.63 -4.14
C ILE A 139 17.90 4.44 -3.59
N TRP A 140 16.61 4.33 -3.93
CA TRP A 140 15.74 3.24 -3.44
C TRP A 140 15.63 2.03 -4.37
N ILE A 141 16.37 2.02 -5.49
CA ILE A 141 16.48 0.87 -6.41
C ILE A 141 17.96 0.42 -6.53
N SER A 142 18.77 0.65 -5.48
CA SER A 142 20.14 0.14 -5.37
C SER A 142 20.29 -0.73 -4.13
#